data_AF-A0A930WQK2-F1
#
_entry.id   AF-A0A930WQK2-F1
#
_cell.length_a   1.000
_cell.length_b   1.000
_cell.length_c   1.000
_cell.angle_alpha   90.00
_cell.angle_beta   90.00
_cell.angle_gamma   90.00
#
_symmetry.space_group_name_H-M   'P 1'
#
loop_
_entity.id
_entity.type
_entity.pdbx_description
1 polymer ?
#
loop_
_entity_poly.entity_id
_entity_poly.type
_entity_poly.pdbx_seq_one_letter_code
_entity_poly.pdbx_strand_id
1 'polypeptide(L)'
;MEFWSQLNPRRYRKSGYIAVGALIGVLAGSAVSLFRYMIGFILEQVVNVYSFLREKPQWIPVWILFSLVMGGILGQIVKSDPDIKGSGIPQVELQLQGKMDMNWWSVCWKKFV
;
A
#
# COMPACT_ATOMS: atom_id res chain seq x y z
N MET A 1 -22.49 -51.47 -9.60
CA MET A 1 -21.93 -50.15 -9.97
C MET A 1 -21.82 -49.26 -8.74
N GLU A 2 -21.18 -49.70 -7.65
CA GLU A 2 -21.18 -48.97 -6.36
C GLU A 2 -19.81 -48.95 -5.64
N PHE A 3 -18.72 -49.34 -6.31
CA PHE A 3 -17.39 -49.29 -5.70
C PHE A 3 -16.68 -47.93 -5.92
N TRP A 4 -17.12 -47.16 -6.91
CA TRP A 4 -16.47 -45.91 -7.32
C TRP A 4 -16.99 -44.65 -6.61
N SER A 5 -18.02 -44.76 -5.74
CA SER A 5 -18.55 -43.61 -4.99
C SER A 5 -17.78 -43.28 -3.69
N GLN A 6 -16.83 -44.14 -3.27
CA GLN A 6 -16.05 -43.94 -2.05
C GLN A 6 -14.73 -43.16 -2.24
N LEU A 7 -14.35 -42.86 -3.49
CA LEU A 7 -13.17 -42.05 -3.79
C LEU A 7 -13.60 -40.61 -4.11
N ASN A 8 -14.15 -39.92 -3.12
CA ASN A 8 -14.39 -38.47 -3.20
C ASN A 8 -13.07 -37.73 -2.87
N PRO A 9 -12.37 -37.09 -3.84
CA PRO A 9 -11.07 -36.44 -3.60
C PRO A 9 -11.20 -35.08 -2.89
N ARG A 10 -12.41 -34.65 -2.53
CA ARG A 10 -12.68 -33.30 -2.01
C ARG A 10 -12.31 -33.05 -0.55
N ARG A 11 -11.67 -34.00 0.15
CA ARG A 11 -11.44 -33.90 1.60
C ARG A 11 -10.06 -33.38 2.01
N TYR A 12 -9.08 -33.35 1.10
CA TYR A 12 -7.70 -32.93 1.43
C TYR A 12 -7.28 -31.72 0.62
N ARG A 13 -7.60 -30.51 1.10
CA ARG A 13 -6.97 -29.23 0.66
C ARG A 13 -7.40 -27.98 1.44
N LYS A 14 -8.38 -28.05 2.36
CA LYS A 14 -8.91 -26.85 3.06
C LYS A 14 -7.94 -26.22 4.08
N SER A 15 -7.13 -27.00 4.79
CA SER A 15 -6.19 -26.50 5.80
C SER A 15 -5.02 -25.71 5.21
N GLY A 16 -4.53 -26.09 4.02
CA GLY A 16 -3.47 -25.35 3.32
C GLY A 16 -3.88 -23.92 2.95
N TYR A 17 -5.14 -23.71 2.54
CA TYR A 17 -5.64 -22.37 2.24
C TYR A 17 -5.77 -21.47 3.47
N ILE A 18 -6.05 -22.05 4.65
CA ILE A 18 -6.10 -21.31 5.92
C ILE A 18 -4.70 -20.83 6.30
N ALA A 19 -3.67 -21.68 6.17
CA ALA A 19 -2.29 -21.32 6.45
C ALA A 19 -1.76 -20.23 5.50
N VAL A 20 -2.07 -20.34 4.20
CA VAL A 20 -1.70 -19.33 3.20
C VAL A 20 -2.42 -18.01 3.47
N GLY A 21 -3.72 -18.04 3.79
CA GLY A 21 -4.48 -16.86 4.16
C GLY A 21 -3.94 -16.16 5.40
N ALA A 22 -3.56 -16.92 6.44
CA ALA A 22 -2.93 -16.39 7.64
C ALA A 22 -1.58 -15.72 7.32
N LEU A 23 -0.74 -16.35 6.48
CA LEU A 23 0.54 -15.80 6.07
C LEU A 23 0.39 -14.49 5.29
N ILE A 24 -0.55 -14.44 4.33
CA ILE A 24 -0.86 -13.22 3.59
C ILE A 24 -1.38 -12.13 4.53
N GLY A 25 -2.25 -12.48 5.48
CA GLY A 25 -2.78 -11.55 6.48
C GLY A 25 -1.68 -10.93 7.35
N VAL A 26 -0.70 -11.72 7.79
CA VAL A 26 0.45 -11.22 8.56
C VAL A 26 1.32 -10.28 7.72
N LEU A 27 1.62 -10.64 6.47
CA LEU A 27 2.43 -9.81 5.58
C LEU A 27 1.73 -8.48 5.25
N ALA A 28 0.45 -8.53 4.87
CA ALA A 28 -0.34 -7.34 4.56
C ALA A 28 -0.55 -6.46 5.81
N GLY A 29 -0.87 -7.07 6.96
CA GLY A 29 -1.02 -6.37 8.22
C GLY A 29 0.26 -5.65 8.64
N SER A 30 1.41 -6.32 8.53
CA SER A 30 2.71 -5.73 8.84
C SER A 30 3.03 -4.53 7.94
N ALA A 31 2.77 -4.66 6.63
CA ALA A 31 2.96 -3.57 5.69
C ALA A 31 2.06 -2.36 6.03
N VAL A 32 0.77 -2.59 6.30
CA VAL A 32 -0.17 -1.50 6.66
C VAL A 32 0.22 -0.84 7.98
N SER A 33 0.63 -1.61 8.98
CA SER A 33 1.09 -1.08 10.27
C SER A 33 2.35 -0.22 10.12
N LEU A 34 3.33 -0.68 9.32
CA LEU A 34 4.56 0.08 9.07
C LEU A 34 4.27 1.39 8.33
N PHE A 35 3.42 1.34 7.30
CA PHE A 35 3.00 2.53 6.56
C PHE A 35 2.34 3.56 7.50
N ARG A 36 1.44 3.09 8.37
CA ARG A 36 0.76 3.96 9.34
C ARG A 36 1.74 4.56 10.35
N TYR A 37 2.72 3.78 10.80
CA TYR A 37 3.78 4.28 11.68
C TYR A 37 4.63 5.36 10.99
N MET A 38 5.02 5.15 9.74
CA MET A 38 5.80 6.14 8.96
C MET A 38 5.05 7.46 8.79
N ILE A 39 3.75 7.42 8.48
CA ILE A 39 2.93 8.65 8.39
C ILE A 39 2.93 9.40 9.71
N GLY A 40 2.73 8.69 10.83
CA GLY A 40 2.75 9.29 12.17
C GLY A 40 4.10 9.93 12.49
N PHE A 41 5.18 9.20 12.24
CA PHE A 41 6.55 9.69 12.46
C PHE A 41 6.85 10.95 11.63
N ILE A 42 6.50 10.95 10.34
CA ILE A 42 6.70 12.12 9.47
C ILE A 42 5.87 13.30 9.97
N LEU A 43 4.61 13.07 10.39
CA LEU A 43 3.76 14.13 10.91
C LEU A 43 4.35 14.79 12.16
N GLU A 44 4.89 14.00 13.09
CA GLU A 44 5.59 14.53 14.28
C GLU A 44 6.81 15.38 13.89
N GLN A 45 7.62 14.91 12.94
CA GLN A 45 8.76 15.70 12.45
C GLN A 45 8.31 17.01 11.79
N VAL A 46 7.24 16.98 11.01
CA VAL A 46 6.67 18.18 10.38
C VAL A 46 6.21 19.17 11.45
N VAL A 47 5.50 18.72 12.49
CA VAL A 47 5.06 19.60 13.61
C VAL A 47 6.26 20.25 14.32
N ASN A 48 7.34 19.50 14.52
CA ASN A 48 8.58 20.04 15.10
C ASN A 48 9.20 21.12 14.20
N VAL A 49 9.24 20.89 12.87
CA VAL A 49 9.72 21.88 11.91
C VAL A 49 8.84 23.14 11.92
N TYR A 50 7.52 23.00 11.96
CA TYR A 50 6.61 24.16 12.06
C TYR A 50 6.84 24.97 13.35
N SER A 51 7.12 24.29 14.46
CA SER A 51 7.47 24.95 15.73
C SER A 51 8.77 25.75 15.59
N PHE A 52 9.80 25.17 14.96
CA PHE A 52 11.06 25.86 14.67
C PHE A 52 10.90 27.05 13.70
N LEU A 53 10.06 26.90 12.68
CA LEU A 53 9.76 27.97 11.73
C LEU A 53 9.04 29.15 12.39
N ARG A 54 8.23 28.89 13.42
CA ARG A 54 7.58 29.94 14.21
C ARG A 54 8.58 30.79 15.00
N GLU A 55 9.64 30.17 15.52
CA GLU A 55 10.73 30.87 16.21
C GLU A 55 11.66 31.61 15.25
N LYS A 56 11.89 31.08 14.04
CA LYS A 56 12.76 31.69 13.03
C LYS A 56 12.07 31.80 11.66
N PRO A 57 11.22 32.85 11.46
CA PRO A 57 10.44 33.04 10.23
C PRO A 57 11.29 33.15 8.95
N GLN A 58 12.55 33.55 9.07
CA GLN A 58 13.51 33.65 7.97
C GLN A 58 13.73 32.32 7.21
N TRP A 59 13.41 31.16 7.80
CA TRP A 59 13.55 29.85 7.18
C TRP A 59 12.31 29.39 6.40
N ILE A 60 11.21 30.15 6.47
CA ILE A 60 9.95 29.83 5.74
C ILE A 60 10.17 29.67 4.23
N PRO A 61 10.93 30.55 3.52
CA PRO A 61 11.16 30.38 2.08
C PRO A 61 11.88 29.08 1.75
N VAL A 62 12.84 28.66 2.59
CA VAL A 62 13.58 27.40 2.43
C VAL A 62 12.64 26.20 2.59
N TRP A 63 11.73 26.24 3.57
CA TRP A 63 10.74 25.19 3.79
C TRP A 63 9.72 25.07 2.64
N ILE A 64 9.29 26.21 2.08
CA ILE A 64 8.41 26.22 0.90
C ILE A 64 9.11 25.61 -0.31
N LEU A 65 10.37 26.00 -0.57
CA LEU A 65 11.15 25.44 -1.67
C LEU A 65 11.34 23.93 -1.51
N PHE A 66 11.67 23.47 -0.31
CA PHE A 66 11.78 22.05 0.00
C PHE A 66 10.47 21.30 -0.25
N SER A 67 9.34 21.84 0.21
CA SER A 67 8.01 21.25 0.00
C SER A 67 7.62 21.17 -1.48
N LEU A 68 7.98 22.19 -2.28
CA LEU A 68 7.75 22.18 -3.73
C LEU A 68 8.57 21.11 -4.45
N VAL A 69 9.85 20.95 -4.07
CA VAL A 69 10.71 19.89 -4.61
C VAL A 69 10.17 18.51 -4.27
N MET A 70 9.77 18.30 -3.01
CA MET A 70 9.16 17.04 -2.56
C MET A 70 7.85 16.75 -3.29
N GLY A 71 6.99 17.76 -3.44
CA GLY A 71 5.75 17.64 -4.22
C GLY A 71 6.00 17.32 -5.70
N GLY A 72 7.06 17.88 -6.29
CA GLY A 72 7.49 17.57 -7.66
C GLY A 72 7.96 16.13 -7.84
N ILE A 73 8.77 15.63 -6.90
CA ILE A 73 9.25 14.23 -6.89
C ILE A 73 8.07 13.27 -6.72
N LEU A 74 7.19 13.51 -5.74
CA LEU A 74 5.97 12.72 -5.53
C LEU A 74 5.07 12.76 -6.78
N GLY A 75 4.91 13.93 -7.39
CA GLY A 75 4.15 14.09 -8.62
C GLY A 75 4.73 13.29 -9.79
N GLN A 76 6.05 13.18 -9.90
CA GLN A 76 6.72 12.34 -10.90
C GLN A 76 6.49 10.85 -10.64
N ILE A 77 6.62 10.41 -9.38
CA ILE A 77 6.37 9.01 -8.98
C ILE A 77 4.92 8.61 -9.29
N VAL A 78 3.96 9.48 -8.95
CA VAL A 78 2.52 9.28 -9.22
C VAL A 78 2.18 9.37 -10.72
N LYS A 79 2.98 10.09 -11.52
CA LYS A 79 2.81 10.17 -12.97
C LYS A 79 3.33 8.91 -13.69
N SER A 80 4.30 8.21 -13.11
CA SER A 80 4.93 7.03 -13.70
C SER A 80 4.04 5.77 -13.73
N ASP A 81 2.99 5.67 -12.90
CA ASP A 81 1.92 4.67 -13.10
C ASP A 81 0.56 5.35 -12.87
N PRO A 82 -0.27 5.51 -13.92
CA PRO A 82 -1.63 6.04 -13.76
C PRO A 82 -2.51 5.14 -12.87
N ASP A 83 -2.14 3.87 -12.72
CA ASP A 83 -2.83 2.88 -11.90
C ASP A 83 -2.64 3.02 -10.38
N ILE A 84 -1.72 3.87 -9.93
CA ILE A 84 -1.54 4.13 -8.48
C ILE A 84 -2.54 5.19 -7.99
N LYS A 85 -3.21 5.90 -8.91
CA LYS A 85 -4.05 7.05 -8.60
C LYS A 85 -5.40 6.62 -8.04
N GLY A 86 -5.83 7.33 -6.99
CA GLY A 86 -7.14 7.12 -6.37
C GLY A 86 -7.15 6.00 -5.32
N SER A 87 -8.35 5.69 -4.84
CA SER A 87 -8.58 4.77 -3.71
C SER A 87 -8.03 3.35 -3.94
N GLY A 88 -7.92 2.90 -5.21
CA GLY A 88 -7.52 1.54 -5.57
C GLY A 88 -8.63 0.49 -5.39
N ILE A 89 -9.73 0.81 -4.68
CA ILE A 89 -10.90 -0.07 -4.54
C ILE A 89 -11.50 -0.44 -5.92
N PRO A 90 -11.72 0.50 -6.86
CA PRO A 90 -12.26 0.14 -8.18
C PRO A 90 -11.33 -0.77 -8.99
N GLN A 91 -10.01 -0.63 -8.79
CA GLN A 91 -9.01 -1.44 -9.49
C GLN A 91 -8.95 -2.87 -8.95
N VAL A 92 -9.03 -3.04 -7.62
CA VAL A 92 -9.15 -4.37 -7.00
C VAL A 92 -10.46 -5.04 -7.43
N GLU A 93 -11.57 -4.28 -7.52
CA GLU A 93 -12.85 -4.79 -7.99
C GLU A 93 -12.81 -5.25 -9.45
N LEU A 94 -12.19 -4.47 -10.34
CA LEU A 94 -12.01 -4.82 -11.75
C LEU A 94 -11.08 -6.02 -11.96
N GLN A 95 -10.04 -6.17 -11.11
CA GLN A 95 -9.16 -7.34 -11.13
C GLN A 95 -9.88 -8.61 -10.66
N LEU A 96 -10.72 -8.52 -9.62
CA LEU A 96 -11.58 -9.63 -9.18
C LEU A 96 -12.62 -10.03 -10.24
N GLN A 97 -13.05 -9.09 -11.07
CA GLN A 97 -13.94 -9.34 -12.23
C GLN A 97 -13.18 -9.88 -13.46
N GLY A 98 -11.85 -10.02 -13.41
CA GLY A 98 -11.02 -10.48 -14.54
C GLY A 98 -10.92 -9.49 -15.69
N LYS A 99 -11.25 -8.21 -15.47
CA LYS A 99 -11.28 -7.17 -16.51
C LYS A 99 -9.98 -6.39 -16.62
N MET A 100 -9.04 -6.62 -15.71
CA MET A 100 -7.77 -5.90 -15.63
C MET A 100 -6.75 -6.75 -14.89
N ASP A 101 -5.53 -6.83 -15.42
CA ASP A 101 -4.39 -7.47 -14.76
C ASP A 101 -3.44 -6.40 -14.23
N MET A 102 -3.12 -6.47 -12.95
CA MET A 102 -2.19 -5.55 -12.29
C MET A 102 -0.97 -6.29 -11.77
N ASN A 103 0.19 -5.67 -11.93
CA ASN A 103 1.43 -6.18 -11.36
C ASN A 103 1.48 -5.85 -9.85
N TRP A 104 1.14 -6.83 -9.02
CA TRP A 104 1.00 -6.69 -7.56
C TRP A 104 2.23 -6.08 -6.86
N TRP A 105 3.44 -6.38 -7.35
CA TRP A 105 4.68 -5.87 -6.78
C TRP A 105 4.89 -4.38 -7.07
N SER A 106 4.61 -3.95 -8.31
CA SER A 106 4.71 -2.53 -8.71
C SER A 106 3.71 -1.68 -7.93
N VAL A 107 2.47 -2.17 -7.77
CA VAL A 107 1.41 -1.44 -7.07
C VAL A 107 1.70 -1.33 -5.57
N CYS A 108 2.18 -2.41 -4.92
CA CYS A 108 2.48 -2.37 -3.48
C CYS A 108 3.60 -1.36 -3.15
N TRP A 109 4.72 -1.41 -3.86
CA TRP A 109 5.86 -0.53 -3.54
C TRP A 109 5.56 0.93 -3.86
N LYS A 110 4.88 1.20 -4.99
CA LYS A 110 4.56 2.58 -5.41
C LYS A 110 3.43 3.22 -4.61
N LYS A 111 2.55 2.45 -3.94
CA LYS A 111 1.58 2.98 -2.97
C LYS A 111 2.15 3.18 -1.57
N PHE A 112 3.24 2.48 -1.24
CA PHE A 112 3.86 2.54 0.08
C PHE A 112 4.77 3.76 0.25
N VAL A 113 5.39 4.22 -0.83
CA VAL A 113 6.18 5.47 -0.91
C VAL A 113 5.26 6.67 -1.13
#